data_AF-A0A355S2D3-F1
#
_entry.id   AF-A0A355S2D3-F1
#
_cell.length_a   1.000
_cell.length_b   1.000
_cell.length_c   1.000
_cell.angle_alpha   90.00
_cell.angle_beta   90.00
_cell.angle_gamma   90.00
#
_symmetry.space_group_name_H-M   'P 1'
#
loop_
_entity.id
_entity.type
_entity.pdbx_description
1 polymer ?
#
loop_
_entity_poly.entity_id
_entity_poly.type
_entity_poly.pdbx_seq_one_letter_code
_entity_poly.pdbx_strand_id
1 'polypeptide(L)' 'IPIVAIVDTNCDPDEVDYVIPGNDDAIRAVKLITSKMADAVLEGRQGEQLAE' A
#
# COMPACT_ATOMS: atom_id res chain seq x y z
N ILE A 1 -12.20 10.87 2.12
CA ILE A 1 -11.34 9.82 2.71
C ILE A 1 -10.20 9.65 1.71
N PRO A 2 -8.92 9.77 2.11
CA PRO A 2 -7.82 9.63 1.17
C PRO A 2 -7.78 8.21 0.58
N ILE A 3 -7.62 8.11 -0.72
CA ILE A 3 -7.60 6.86 -1.49
C ILE A 3 -6.15 6.51 -1.84
N VAL A 4 -5.73 5.32 -1.41
CA VAL A 4 -4.44 4.72 -1.77
C VAL A 4 -4.73 3.47 -2.59
N ALA A 5 -4.18 3.36 -3.80
CA ALA A 5 -4.47 2.23 -4.69
C ALA A 5 -3.22 1.75 -5.44
N ILE A 6 -3.22 0.45 -5.76
CA ILE A 6 -2.29 -0.14 -6.73
C ILE A 6 -2.87 0.13 -8.12
N VAL A 7 -2.08 0.70 -9.01
CA VAL A 7 -2.52 1.10 -10.36
C VAL A 7 -1.53 0.54 -11.39
N ASP A 8 -2.03 -0.24 -12.34
CA ASP A 8 -1.29 -0.67 -13.53
C ASP A 8 -1.66 0.19 -14.75
N THR A 9 -1.02 -0.06 -15.89
CA THR A 9 -1.12 0.67 -17.16
C THR A 9 -2.54 0.79 -17.74
N ASN A 10 -3.48 -0.04 -17.29
CA ASN A 10 -4.87 -0.08 -17.74
C ASN A 10 -5.86 0.57 -16.74
N CYS A 11 -5.41 1.06 -15.60
CA CYS A 11 -6.23 1.74 -14.61
C CYS A 11 -6.07 3.27 -14.70
N ASP A 12 -7.16 4.00 -14.41
CA ASP A 12 -7.17 5.47 -14.37
C ASP A 12 -6.74 5.95 -12.96
N PRO A 13 -5.62 6.69 -12.83
CA PRO A 13 -5.13 7.17 -11.54
C PRO A 13 -5.83 8.43 -11.03
N ASP A 14 -6.70 9.08 -11.81
CA ASP A 14 -7.24 10.42 -11.48
C ASP A 14 -8.09 10.44 -10.19
N GLU A 15 -8.67 9.30 -9.80
CA GLU A 15 -9.48 9.16 -8.57
C GLU A 15 -8.65 8.77 -7.34
N VAL A 16 -7.33 8.61 -7.47
CA VAL A 16 -6.44 8.08 -6.42
C VAL A 16 -5.53 9.18 -5.87
N ASP A 17 -5.61 9.45 -4.58
CA ASP A 17 -4.76 10.47 -3.92
C ASP A 17 -3.28 10.02 -3.84
N TYR A 18 -3.05 8.71 -3.62
CA TYR A 18 -1.72 8.12 -3.53
C TYR A 18 -1.61 6.86 -4.39
N VAL A 19 -0.92 6.99 -5.51
CA VAL A 19 -0.76 5.92 -6.50
C VAL A 19 0.45 5.04 -6.16
N ILE A 20 0.24 3.73 -6.10
CA ILE A 20 1.29 2.71 -6.02
C ILE A 20 1.38 2.03 -7.40
N PRO A 21 2.41 2.32 -8.22
CA PRO A 21 2.53 1.68 -9.52
C PRO A 21 2.84 0.19 -9.35
N GLY A 22 2.03 -0.69 -9.94
CA GLY A 22 2.23 -2.13 -9.86
C GLY A 22 1.09 -2.93 -10.48
N ASN A 23 1.32 -4.22 -10.70
CA ASN A 23 0.31 -5.12 -11.25
C ASN A 23 -0.72 -5.49 -10.17
N ASP A 24 -1.95 -5.04 -10.35
CA ASP A 24 -3.10 -5.28 -9.47
C ASP A 24 -3.86 -6.58 -9.80
N ASP A 25 -3.72 -7.10 -11.03
CA ASP A 25 -4.32 -8.37 -11.47
C ASP A 25 -3.68 -9.62 -10.82
N ALA A 26 -2.40 -9.54 -10.47
CA ALA A 26 -1.62 -10.69 -10.01
C ALA A 26 -1.73 -10.90 -8.50
N ILE A 27 -2.31 -12.03 -8.08
CA ILE A 27 -2.42 -12.43 -6.66
C ILE A 27 -1.08 -12.32 -5.90
N ARG A 28 0.03 -12.71 -6.54
CA ARG A 28 1.37 -12.64 -5.93
C ARG A 28 1.82 -11.20 -5.69
N ALA A 29 1.52 -10.28 -6.61
CA ALA A 29 1.87 -8.87 -6.50
C ALA A 29 1.05 -8.20 -5.39
N VAL A 30 -0.27 -8.40 -5.38
CA VAL A 30 -1.16 -7.90 -4.32
C VAL A 30 -0.73 -8.41 -2.94
N LYS A 31 -0.44 -9.72 -2.80
CA LYS A 31 0.04 -10.29 -1.54
C LYS A 31 1.36 -9.69 -1.09
N LEU A 32 2.30 -9.49 -2.01
CA LEU A 32 3.59 -8.88 -1.71
C LEU A 32 3.42 -7.45 -1.19
N ILE A 33 2.68 -6.62 -1.92
CA ILE A 33 2.46 -5.20 -1.57
C ILE A 33 1.73 -5.09 -0.22
N THR A 34 0.62 -5.80 -0.05
CA THR A 34 -0.16 -5.79 1.20
C THR A 34 0.64 -6.31 2.40
N SER A 35 1.48 -7.35 2.21
CA SER A 35 2.36 -7.85 3.28
C SER A 35 3.38 -6.81 3.73
N LYS A 36 3.99 -6.09 2.78
CA LYS A 36 4.97 -5.04 3.10
C LYS A 36 4.34 -3.82 3.76
N MET A 37 3.12 -3.48 3.36
CA MET A 37 2.35 -2.44 4.06
C MET A 37 2.04 -2.85 5.51
N ALA A 38 1.66 -4.10 5.74
CA ALA A 38 1.43 -4.62 7.09
C ALA A 38 2.71 -4.59 7.94
N ASP A 39 3.84 -5.05 7.39
CA ASP A 39 5.16 -4.99 8.04
C ASP A 39 5.49 -3.54 8.46
N ALA A 40 5.36 -2.58 7.54
CA ALA A 40 5.65 -1.17 7.80
C ALA A 40 4.75 -0.55 8.89
N VAL A 41 3.46 -0.92 8.93
CA VAL A 41 2.54 -0.48 9.98
C VAL A 41 2.95 -1.08 11.33
N LEU A 42 3.35 -2.34 11.38
CA LEU A 42 3.82 -2.97 12.61
C LEU A 42 5.11 -2.33 13.12
N GLU A 43 6.07 -2.07 12.24
CA GLU A 43 7.32 -1.37 12.56
C GLU A 43 7.05 0.05 13.09
N GLY A 44 6.16 0.81 12.42
CA GLY A 44 5.77 2.14 12.87
C GLY A 44 5.16 2.14 14.27
N ARG A 45 4.27 1.18 14.55
CA ARG A 45 3.61 1.06 15.87
C ARG A 45 4.54 0.56 16.98
N GLN A 46 5.53 -0.28 16.66
CA GLN A 46 6.58 -0.64 17.62
C GLN A 46 7.45 0.57 17.98
N GLY A 47 7.72 1.45 17.01
CA GLY A 47 8.41 2.73 17.25
C GLY A 47 7.62 3.68 18.17
N GLU A 48 6.28 3.68 18.08
CA GLU A 48 5.42 4.49 18.96
C GLU A 48 5.47 4.04 20.43
N GLN A 49 5.65 2.74 20.69
CA GLN A 49 5.62 2.18 22.05
C GLN A 49 6.87 2.48 22.89
N LEU A 50 7.93 3.02 22.27
CA LEU A 50 9.15 3.49 22.95
C LEU A 50 9.12 4.99 23.27
N ALA A 51 8.09 5.72 22.81
CA ALA A 51 7.96 7.16 22.97
C ALA A 51 6.99 7.57 24.11
N GLU A 52 6.46 6.62 24.86
CA GLU A 52 5.66 6.83 26.08
C GLU A 52 6.42 6.31 27.32
#